data_AF-F8PH95-F1
#
_entry.id   AF-F8PH95-F1
#
_cell.length_a   1.000
_cell.length_b   1.000
_cell.length_c   1.000
_cell.angle_alpha   90.00
_cell.angle_beta   90.00
_cell.angle_gamma   90.00
#
_symmetry.space_group_name_H-M   'P 1'
#
loop_
_entity.id
_entity.type
_entity.pdbx_description
1 polymer ?
#
loop_
_entity_poly.entity_id
_entity_poly.type
_entity_poly.pdbx_seq_one_letter_code
_entity_poly.pdbx_strand_id
1 'polypeptide(L)'
;MAIPFKTLLQVETPPSIILPHHVTLGYQRKGYKSDVIDYSCYQDVCNKLLLSTCGHVALLQGGIVWCLAINVLSPEAVLSGPSSDTREPKEIFQTTDGHFFINDCLSQEELDLISGVYNVYTGHGPQMSQSSWWP
;
A
#
# COMPACT_ATOMS: atom_id res chain seq x y z
N MET A 1 11.31 -21.17 2.62
CA MET A 1 10.91 -20.63 1.30
C MET A 1 9.39 -20.67 1.29
N ALA A 2 8.71 -19.52 1.36
CA ALA A 2 7.24 -19.47 1.34
C ALA A 2 6.78 -19.25 -0.11
N ILE A 3 5.72 -19.95 -0.53
CA ILE A 3 5.10 -19.74 -1.85
C ILE A 3 4.15 -18.55 -1.72
N PRO A 4 4.31 -17.47 -2.51
CA PRO A 4 3.39 -16.34 -2.45
C PRO A 4 2.00 -16.78 -2.94
N PHE A 5 0.98 -16.48 -2.15
CA PHE A 5 -0.42 -16.69 -2.52
C PHE A 5 -0.92 -15.45 -3.27
N LYS A 6 -1.44 -15.63 -4.50
CA LYS A 6 -2.03 -14.57 -5.31
C LYS A 6 -3.47 -14.95 -5.66
N THR A 7 -4.38 -14.00 -5.53
CA THR A 7 -5.77 -14.18 -5.93
C THR A 7 -5.93 -13.55 -7.30
N LEU A 8 -5.96 -14.37 -8.35
CA LEU A 8 -6.02 -13.88 -9.73
C LEU A 8 -7.47 -13.79 -10.21
N LEU A 9 -7.83 -12.66 -10.83
CA LEU A 9 -9.09 -12.48 -11.53
C LEU A 9 -8.83 -12.43 -13.05
N GLN A 10 -9.45 -13.34 -13.81
CA GLN A 10 -9.36 -13.30 -15.27
C GLN A 10 -10.22 -12.15 -15.81
N VAL A 11 -9.68 -11.40 -16.78
CA VAL A 11 -10.37 -10.30 -17.46
C VAL A 11 -10.27 -10.44 -18.97
N GLU A 12 -11.30 -9.99 -19.69
CA GLU A 12 -11.30 -10.01 -21.16
C GLU A 12 -10.35 -8.95 -21.76
N THR A 13 -10.28 -7.79 -21.11
CA THR A 13 -9.41 -6.68 -21.52
C THR A 13 -8.64 -6.16 -20.31
N PRO A 14 -7.34 -5.84 -20.44
CA PRO A 14 -6.57 -5.26 -19.34
C PRO A 14 -7.16 -3.90 -18.96
N PRO A 15 -7.28 -3.59 -17.65
CA PRO A 15 -7.70 -2.27 -17.23
C PRO A 15 -6.70 -1.22 -17.72
N SER A 16 -7.21 -0.03 -18.04
CA SER A 16 -6.34 1.11 -18.33
C SER A 16 -5.53 1.43 -17.08
N ILE A 17 -4.21 1.62 -17.21
CA ILE A 17 -3.35 2.04 -16.10
C ILE A 17 -3.82 3.42 -15.64
N ILE A 18 -4.47 3.48 -14.50
CA ILE A 18 -4.80 4.74 -13.83
C ILE A 18 -3.57 5.12 -12.99
N LEU A 19 -3.13 6.37 -13.10
CA LEU A 19 -2.06 6.89 -12.24
C LEU A 19 -2.47 6.69 -10.78
N PRO A 20 -1.63 6.03 -9.95
CA PRO A 20 -1.97 5.79 -8.56
C PRO A 20 -2.25 7.13 -7.86
N HIS A 21 -3.22 7.13 -6.96
CA HIS A 21 -3.40 8.27 -6.06
C HIS A 21 -2.12 8.41 -5.23
N HIS A 22 -1.50 9.59 -5.30
CA HIS A 22 -0.30 9.87 -4.53
C HIS A 22 -0.69 10.02 -3.05
N VAL A 23 -0.59 8.93 -2.28
CA VAL A 23 -0.84 8.95 -0.85
C VAL A 23 0.50 8.97 -0.13
N THR A 24 0.85 10.09 0.50
CA THR A 24 2.10 10.22 1.26
C THR A 24 1.84 10.94 2.58
N LEU A 25 2.71 10.71 3.56
CA LEU A 25 2.71 11.44 4.84
C LEU A 25 3.31 12.85 4.74
N GLY A 26 3.53 13.32 3.51
CA GLY A 26 4.06 14.64 3.21
C GLY A 26 5.59 14.74 3.30
N TYR A 27 6.04 15.98 3.20
CA TYR A 27 7.46 16.34 3.21
C TYR A 27 7.75 17.27 4.40
N GLN A 28 8.72 16.86 5.21
CA GLN A 28 9.09 17.55 6.43
C GLN A 28 10.41 18.28 6.28
N ARG A 29 10.55 19.39 7.00
CA ARG A 29 11.76 20.23 6.96
C ARG A 29 12.93 19.55 7.64
N LYS A 30 14.15 19.95 7.28
CA LYS A 30 15.36 19.50 7.97
C LYS A 30 15.26 19.72 9.48
N GLY A 31 15.61 18.69 10.25
CA GLY A 31 15.57 18.74 11.71
C GLY A 31 14.18 18.59 12.33
N TYR A 32 13.16 18.27 11.52
CA TYR A 32 11.84 17.91 12.00
C TYR A 32 11.92 16.71 12.95
N LYS A 33 11.15 16.80 14.04
CA LYS A 33 10.95 15.74 15.02
C LYS A 33 9.45 15.48 15.08
N SER A 34 9.04 14.28 14.71
CA SER A 34 7.64 13.87 14.81
C SER A 34 7.21 13.87 16.26
N ASP A 35 6.00 14.34 16.52
CA ASP A 35 5.36 14.27 17.82
C ASP A 35 4.18 13.28 17.84
N VAL A 36 3.41 13.32 18.94
CA VAL A 36 2.25 12.44 19.15
C VAL A 36 1.09 12.80 18.21
N ILE A 37 0.95 14.07 17.84
CA ILE A 37 -0.11 14.53 16.93
C ILE A 37 0.18 14.02 15.52
N ASP A 38 1.44 14.09 15.09
CA ASP A 38 1.86 13.56 13.80
C ASP A 38 1.58 12.05 13.69
N TYR A 39 1.89 11.30 14.76
CA TYR A 39 1.60 9.87 14.82
C TYR A 39 0.09 9.59 14.76
N SER A 40 -0.74 10.37 15.47
CA SER A 40 -2.20 10.23 15.40
C SER A 40 -2.73 10.51 13.99
N CYS A 41 -2.21 11.55 13.31
CA CYS A 41 -2.59 11.87 11.94
C CYS A 41 -2.22 10.71 10.99
N TYR A 42 -1.04 10.13 11.17
CA TYR A 42 -0.63 8.94 10.44
C TYR A 42 -1.59 7.77 10.65
N GLN A 43 -1.94 7.46 11.91
CA GLN A 43 -2.85 6.36 12.21
C GLN A 43 -4.20 6.54 11.54
N ASP A 44 -4.74 7.76 11.53
CA ASP A 44 -6.02 8.05 10.86
C ASP A 44 -5.95 7.81 9.35
N VAL A 45 -4.87 8.23 8.69
CA VAL A 45 -4.70 8.03 7.24
C VAL A 45 -4.44 6.56 6.92
N CYS A 46 -3.58 5.89 7.71
CA CYS A 46 -3.28 4.47 7.56
C CYS A 46 -4.54 3.62 7.73
N ASN A 47 -5.34 3.87 8.77
CA ASN A 47 -6.59 3.15 9.00
C ASN A 47 -7.60 3.37 7.87
N LYS A 48 -7.71 4.58 7.33
CA LYS A 48 -8.57 4.85 6.17
C LYS A 48 -8.14 4.06 4.93
N LEU A 49 -6.84 3.95 4.67
CA LEU A 49 -6.31 3.14 3.59
C LEU A 49 -6.56 1.65 3.83
N LEU A 50 -6.30 1.15 5.04
CA LEU A 50 -6.52 -0.26 5.37
C LEU A 50 -8.01 -0.64 5.32
N LEU A 51 -8.92 0.26 5.67
CA LEU A 51 -10.36 0.03 5.55
C LEU A 51 -10.88 0.14 4.11
N SER A 52 -10.04 0.53 3.14
CA SER A 52 -10.39 0.53 1.72
C SER A 52 -10.22 -0.87 1.11
N THR A 53 -10.40 -0.97 -0.21
CA THR A 53 -10.09 -2.18 -0.99
C THR A 53 -8.64 -2.65 -0.83
N CYS A 54 -7.72 -1.77 -0.44
CA CYS A 54 -6.31 -2.09 -0.22
C CYS A 54 -6.07 -2.98 1.01
N GLY A 55 -7.01 -3.01 1.96
CA GLY A 55 -6.88 -3.75 3.22
C GLY A 55 -6.66 -5.25 3.06
N HIS A 56 -7.40 -5.89 2.17
CA HIS A 56 -7.25 -7.33 1.94
C HIS A 56 -5.88 -7.66 1.34
N VAL A 57 -5.34 -6.77 0.49
CA VAL A 57 -4.00 -6.91 -0.10
C VAL A 57 -2.93 -6.74 0.97
N ALA A 58 -3.10 -5.78 1.87
CA ALA A 58 -2.20 -5.56 3.00
C ALA A 58 -2.14 -6.79 3.93
N LEU A 59 -3.27 -7.47 4.15
CA LEU A 59 -3.32 -8.73 4.89
C LEU A 59 -2.65 -9.90 4.16
N LEU A 60 -2.55 -9.85 2.83
CA LEU A 60 -1.80 -10.84 2.04
C LEU A 60 -0.31 -10.56 1.98
N GLN A 61 0.15 -9.39 2.44
CA GLN A 61 1.57 -9.11 2.59
C GLN A 61 2.18 -9.89 3.76
N GLY A 62 3.51 -9.92 3.81
CA GLY A 62 4.24 -10.35 5.00
C GLY A 62 4.74 -9.17 5.82
N GLY A 63 5.45 -9.47 6.91
CA GLY A 63 6.21 -8.47 7.68
C GLY A 63 5.32 -7.43 8.37
N ILE A 64 5.83 -6.19 8.45
CA ILE A 64 5.18 -5.11 9.20
C ILE A 64 3.80 -4.73 8.61
N VAL A 65 3.64 -4.81 7.29
CA VAL A 65 2.38 -4.47 6.61
C VAL A 65 1.24 -5.36 7.12
N TRP A 66 1.46 -6.67 7.21
CA TRP A 66 0.49 -7.60 7.79
C TRP A 66 0.24 -7.34 9.28
N CYS A 67 1.31 -7.13 10.06
CA CYS A 67 1.20 -6.86 11.49
C CYS A 67 0.34 -5.63 11.78
N LEU A 68 0.41 -4.60 10.93
CA LEU A 68 -0.41 -3.39 11.07
C LEU A 68 -1.83 -3.61 10.54
N ALA A 69 -1.99 -4.30 9.42
CA ALA A 69 -3.30 -4.59 8.84
C ALA A 69 -4.19 -5.41 9.77
N ILE A 70 -3.66 -6.45 10.44
CA ILE A 70 -4.45 -7.31 11.35
C ILE A 70 -4.93 -6.59 12.62
N ASN A 71 -4.33 -5.45 12.98
CA ASN A 71 -4.81 -4.63 14.10
C ASN A 71 -6.04 -3.80 13.73
N VAL A 72 -6.33 -3.64 12.43
CA VAL A 72 -7.43 -2.82 11.92
C VAL A 72 -8.52 -3.70 11.30
N LEU A 73 -8.14 -4.80 10.67
CA LEU A 73 -9.01 -5.64 9.85
C LEU A 73 -9.16 -7.04 10.43
N SER A 74 -10.35 -7.62 10.20
CA SER A 74 -10.57 -9.05 10.42
C SER A 74 -9.76 -9.87 9.39
N PRO A 75 -9.06 -10.95 9.77
CA PRO A 75 -8.34 -11.81 8.82
C PRO A 75 -9.22 -12.34 7.68
N GLU A 76 -10.51 -12.51 7.93
CA GLU A 76 -11.52 -12.93 6.97
C GLU A 76 -11.70 -11.95 5.80
N ALA A 77 -11.26 -10.69 5.95
CA ALA A 77 -11.30 -9.70 4.87
C ALA A 77 -10.53 -10.15 3.61
N VAL A 78 -9.52 -11.02 3.77
CA VAL A 78 -8.77 -11.66 2.67
C VAL A 78 -9.68 -12.49 1.74
N LEU A 79 -10.79 -13.02 2.27
CA LEU A 79 -11.71 -13.88 1.52
C LEU A 79 -12.58 -13.12 0.50
N SER A 80 -12.54 -11.78 0.53
CA SER A 80 -13.32 -10.92 -0.38
C SER A 80 -12.89 -11.03 -1.84
N GLY A 81 -11.69 -11.58 -2.09
CA GLY A 81 -11.12 -11.69 -3.43
C GLY A 81 -10.65 -10.34 -4.00
N PRO A 82 -10.14 -10.34 -5.24
CA PRO A 82 -9.62 -9.14 -5.89
C PRO A 82 -10.76 -8.19 -6.22
N SER A 83 -10.54 -6.90 -5.99
CA SER A 83 -11.50 -5.86 -6.31
C SER A 83 -11.66 -5.72 -7.82
N SER A 84 -12.90 -5.52 -8.28
CA SER A 84 -13.17 -5.12 -9.66
C SER A 84 -12.92 -3.62 -9.91
N ASP A 85 -12.57 -2.84 -8.89
CA ASP A 85 -12.26 -1.41 -9.04
C ASP A 85 -10.92 -1.23 -9.77
N THR A 86 -10.98 -0.57 -10.92
CA THR A 86 -9.82 -0.31 -11.79
C THR A 86 -9.01 0.91 -11.38
N ARG A 87 -9.46 1.67 -10.37
CA ARG A 87 -8.74 2.84 -9.83
C ARG A 87 -7.59 2.47 -8.91
N GLU A 88 -7.63 1.26 -8.35
CA GLU A 88 -6.60 0.76 -7.46
C GLU A 88 -5.43 0.14 -8.23
N PRO A 89 -4.22 0.11 -7.66
CA PRO A 89 -3.09 -0.56 -8.30
C PRO A 89 -3.40 -2.04 -8.59
N LYS A 90 -3.10 -2.46 -9.81
CA LYS A 90 -3.23 -3.85 -10.26
C LYS A 90 -1.94 -4.33 -10.90
N GLU A 91 -1.51 -5.53 -10.53
CA GLU A 91 -0.59 -6.30 -11.34
C GLU A 91 -1.36 -6.98 -12.47
N ILE A 92 -0.88 -6.83 -13.70
CA ILE A 92 -1.47 -7.46 -14.88
C ILE A 92 -0.54 -8.57 -15.35
N PHE A 93 -1.08 -9.77 -15.48
CA PHE A 93 -0.40 -10.94 -16.03
C PHE A 93 -1.04 -11.31 -17.36
N GLN A 94 -0.22 -11.55 -18.37
CA GLN A 94 -0.68 -12.08 -19.65
C GLN A 94 -0.12 -13.49 -19.83
N THR A 95 -0.99 -14.43 -20.14
CA THR A 95 -0.60 -15.81 -20.44
C THR A 95 -0.30 -15.97 -21.94
N THR A 96 0.42 -17.03 -22.30
CA THR A 96 0.85 -17.30 -23.68
C THR A 96 -0.30 -17.59 -24.64
N ASP A 97 -1.44 -18.02 -24.14
CA ASP A 97 -2.70 -18.23 -24.86
C ASP A 97 -3.55 -16.95 -25.00
N GLY A 98 -3.05 -15.82 -24.50
CA GLY A 98 -3.66 -14.50 -24.70
C GLY A 98 -4.69 -14.09 -23.66
N HIS A 99 -4.85 -14.85 -22.56
CA HIS A 99 -5.68 -14.42 -21.45
C HIS A 99 -4.99 -13.40 -20.56
N PHE A 100 -5.78 -12.49 -19.97
CA PHE A 100 -5.31 -11.52 -19.01
C PHE A 100 -5.82 -11.85 -17.62
N PHE A 101 -4.94 -11.73 -16.63
CA PHE A 101 -5.27 -11.85 -15.22
C PHE A 101 -4.84 -10.60 -14.49
N ILE A 102 -5.65 -10.15 -13.56
CA ILE A 102 -5.32 -9.06 -12.66
C ILE A 102 -5.21 -9.55 -11.23
N ASN A 103 -4.32 -8.93 -10.48
CA ASN A 103 -4.18 -9.13 -9.05
C ASN A 103 -4.07 -7.77 -8.38
N ASP A 104 -4.74 -7.61 -7.24
CA ASP A 104 -4.63 -6.39 -6.46
C ASP A 104 -3.23 -6.30 -5.85
N CYS A 105 -2.65 -5.10 -5.90
CA CYS A 105 -1.34 -4.83 -5.31
C CYS A 105 -1.37 -3.51 -4.54
N LEU A 106 -0.37 -3.33 -3.67
CA LEU A 106 -0.11 -2.06 -3.04
C LEU A 106 0.98 -1.33 -3.84
N SER A 107 0.80 -0.04 -4.08
CA SER A 107 1.86 0.80 -4.62
C SER A 107 2.99 0.99 -3.59
N GLN A 108 4.16 1.46 -4.03
CA GLN A 108 5.25 1.75 -3.10
C GLN A 108 4.86 2.85 -2.11
N GLU A 109 4.08 3.84 -2.54
CA GLU A 109 3.58 4.91 -1.68
C GLU A 109 2.60 4.40 -0.62
N GLU A 110 1.74 3.45 -0.96
CA GLU A 110 0.85 2.79 0.00
C GLU A 110 1.62 1.92 1.00
N LEU A 111 2.63 1.19 0.52
CA LEU A 111 3.53 0.42 1.39
C LEU A 111 4.29 1.35 2.35
N ASP A 112 4.82 2.46 1.84
CA ASP A 112 5.50 3.49 2.62
C ASP A 112 4.54 4.10 3.65
N LEU A 113 3.32 4.47 3.24
CA LEU A 113 2.30 4.99 4.14
C LEU A 113 1.98 4.00 5.24
N ILE A 114 1.62 2.74 4.92
CA ILE A 114 1.27 1.73 5.92
C ILE A 114 2.43 1.52 6.88
N SER A 115 3.66 1.44 6.34
CA SER A 115 4.90 1.31 7.09
C SER A 115 5.32 2.61 7.80
N GLY A 116 4.46 3.62 7.86
CA GLY A 116 4.68 4.86 8.62
C GLY A 116 5.85 5.70 8.12
N VAL A 117 6.21 5.58 6.84
CA VAL A 117 7.35 6.27 6.24
C VAL A 117 7.01 7.70 5.87
N TYR A 118 7.77 8.65 6.39
CA TYR A 118 7.69 10.06 6.05
C TYR A 118 9.04 10.60 5.56
N ASN A 119 9.00 11.63 4.71
CA ASN A 119 10.19 12.18 4.07
C ASN A 119 10.66 13.44 4.79
N VAL A 120 11.96 13.53 5.06
CA VAL A 120 12.61 14.68 5.70
C VAL A 120 13.70 15.24 4.79
N TYR A 121 13.68 16.54 4.49
CA TYR A 121 14.74 17.17 3.70
C TYR A 121 16.07 17.15 4.45
N THR A 122 17.16 16.78 3.76
CA THR A 122 18.52 16.77 4.35
C THR A 122 19.17 18.16 4.37
N GLY A 123 18.59 19.11 3.62
CA GLY A 123 19.14 20.44 3.39
C GLY A 123 20.20 20.53 2.29
N HIS A 124 20.42 19.45 1.54
CA HIS A 124 21.30 19.41 0.36
C HIS A 124 20.45 19.37 -0.92
N GLY A 125 19.93 20.53 -1.33
CA GLY A 125 19.06 20.63 -2.50
C GLY A 125 17.77 19.82 -2.32
N PRO A 126 17.31 19.07 -3.34
CA PRO A 126 16.09 18.26 -3.26
C PRO A 126 16.29 16.92 -2.53
N GLN A 127 17.47 16.64 -1.96
CA GLN A 127 17.73 15.38 -1.27
C GLN A 127 16.87 15.24 0.00
N MET A 128 16.29 14.05 0.16
CA MET A 128 15.48 13.67 1.31
C MET A 128 16.00 12.39 1.94
N SER A 129 15.74 12.22 3.22
CA SER A 129 15.88 10.97 3.96
C SER A 129 14.50 10.45 4.35
N GLN A 130 14.30 9.15 4.25
CA GLN A 130 13.11 8.48 4.77
C GLN A 130 13.29 8.19 6.27
N SER A 131 12.21 8.34 7.02
CA SER A 131 12.13 8.00 8.45
C SER A 131 10.80 7.28 8.70
N SER A 132 10.72 6.41 9.70
CA SER A 132 9.51 5.65 10.02
C SER A 132 9.22 5.67 11.52
N TRP A 133 7.93 5.56 11.88
CA TRP A 133 7.49 5.29 13.25
C TRP A 133 7.70 3.83 13.69
N TRP A 134 8.02 2.92 12.76
CA TRP A 134 8.26 1.51 13.04
C TRP A 134 9.76 1.19 12.87
N PRO A 135 10.31 0.29 13.70
CA PRO A 135 11.73 -0.07 13.70
C PRO A 135 12.16 -0.91 12.50
#